data_AF-A0A967SZJ8-F1
#
_entry.id   AF-A0A967SZJ8-F1
#
_cell.length_a   1.000
_cell.length_b   1.000
_cell.length_c   1.000
_cell.angle_alpha   90.00
_cell.angle_beta   90.00
_cell.angle_gamma   90.00
#
_symmetry.space_group_name_H-M   'P 1'
#
loop_
_entity.id
_entity.type
_entity.pdbx_description
1 polymer ?
#
loop_
_entity_poly.entity_id
_entity_poly.type
_entity_poly.pdbx_seq_one_letter_code
_entity_poly.pdbx_strand_id
1 'polypeptide(L)'
;TQNGQGLVFIDALFTSTSAVCVTGLIVVDTATHFTLFGEVIIMTLIQLGGIGIITFATFLFLFISGGLRVGQMNTLKEMIAEKNTSLVTA
;
A
#
# COMPACT_ATOMS: atom_id res chain seq x y z
N THR A 1 -25.07 -11.97 9.36
CA THR A 1 -25.02 -13.40 9.03
C THR A 1 -26.39 -13.82 8.54
N GLN A 2 -26.50 -14.56 7.43
CA GLN A 2 -27.80 -14.97 6.89
C GLN A 2 -28.55 -15.95 7.82
N ASN A 3 -27.83 -16.62 8.73
CA ASN A 3 -28.39 -17.64 9.62
C ASN A 3 -28.69 -17.16 11.07
N GLY A 4 -28.61 -15.86 11.35
CA GLY A 4 -28.82 -15.30 12.71
C GLY A 4 -27.75 -15.68 13.76
N GLN A 5 -26.91 -16.70 13.51
CA GLN A 5 -25.74 -17.04 14.30
C GLN A 5 -24.56 -16.14 13.91
N GLY A 6 -24.26 -15.16 14.77
CA GLY A 6 -23.11 -14.27 14.61
C GLY A 6 -21.82 -15.08 14.46
N LEU A 7 -20.92 -14.61 13.59
CA LEU A 7 -19.57 -15.15 13.50
C LEU A 7 -18.85 -14.93 14.83
N VAL A 8 -18.03 -15.89 15.24
CA VAL A 8 -17.17 -15.71 16.42
C VAL A 8 -16.28 -14.50 16.18
N PHE A 9 -16.17 -13.60 17.16
CA PHE A 9 -15.46 -12.32 17.03
C PHE A 9 -14.02 -12.50 16.49
N ILE A 10 -13.36 -13.58 16.89
CA ILE A 10 -12.00 -13.92 16.44
C ILE A 10 -11.94 -14.25 14.94
N ASP A 11 -12.94 -14.96 14.42
CA ASP A 11 -13.02 -15.35 13.00
C ASP A 11 -13.35 -14.15 12.12
N ALA A 12 -14.19 -13.24 12.63
CA ALA A 12 -14.48 -11.97 11.96
C ALA A 12 -13.25 -11.07 11.89
N LEU A 13 -12.49 -10.97 12.98
CA LEU A 13 -11.25 -10.21 13.02
C LEU A 13 -10.20 -10.81 12.06
N PHE A 14 -10.01 -12.13 12.09
CA PHE A 14 -9.08 -12.83 11.21
C PHE A 14 -9.45 -12.65 9.72
N THR A 15 -10.72 -12.77 9.39
CA THR A 15 -11.21 -12.55 8.01
C THR A 15 -10.98 -11.11 7.58
N SER A 16 -11.23 -10.13 8.45
CA SER A 16 -11.01 -8.71 8.15
C SER A 16 -9.53 -8.38 7.91
N THR A 17 -8.62 -8.91 8.74
CA THR A 17 -7.18 -8.66 8.60
C THR A 17 -6.60 -9.38 7.39
N SER A 18 -7.04 -10.60 7.08
CA SER A 18 -6.60 -11.28 5.85
C SER A 18 -7.10 -10.59 4.59
N ALA A 19 -8.32 -10.05 4.60
CA ALA A 19 -8.85 -9.25 3.49
C ALA A 19 -8.07 -7.94 3.28
N VAL A 20 -7.73 -7.23 4.36
CA VAL A 20 -6.90 -6.00 4.32
C VAL A 20 -5.49 -6.30 3.83
N CYS A 21 -4.89 -7.40 4.26
CA CYS A 21 -3.57 -7.83 3.80
C CYS A 21 -3.60 -8.44 2.39
N VAL A 22 -4.77 -8.52 1.75
CA VAL A 22 -4.98 -9.13 0.42
C VAL A 22 -4.41 -10.56 0.35
N THR A 23 -4.45 -11.30 1.46
CA THR A 23 -4.03 -12.70 1.51
C THR A 23 -5.14 -13.66 1.08
N GLY A 24 -6.41 -13.26 1.26
CA GLY A 24 -7.57 -14.02 0.82
C GLY A 24 -7.89 -15.26 1.66
N LEU A 25 -7.40 -15.35 2.89
CA LEU A 25 -7.73 -16.43 3.82
C LEU A 25 -9.06 -16.12 4.52
N ILE A 26 -10.15 -16.59 3.92
CA ILE A 26 -11.50 -16.57 4.48
C ILE A 26 -11.75 -17.86 5.27
N VAL A 27 -12.03 -17.73 6.58
CA VAL A 27 -12.26 -18.86 7.50
C VAL A 27 -13.68 -19.45 7.33
N VAL A 28 -14.62 -18.65 6.84
CA VAL A 28 -16.01 -19.03 6.56
C VAL A 28 -16.42 -18.44 5.21
N ASP A 29 -17.15 -19.22 4.42
CA ASP A 29 -17.57 -18.85 3.07
C ASP A 29 -18.37 -17.54 3.08
N THR A 30 -17.78 -16.50 2.48
CA THR A 30 -18.30 -15.14 2.54
C THR A 30 -19.56 -14.99 1.71
N ALA A 31 -19.68 -15.74 0.61
CA ALA A 31 -20.78 -15.65 -0.34
C ALA A 31 -22.10 -16.20 0.22
N THR A 32 -22.03 -17.11 1.20
CA THR A 32 -23.21 -17.78 1.77
C THR A 32 -23.55 -17.29 3.18
N HIS A 33 -22.56 -16.80 3.95
CA HIS A 33 -22.80 -16.39 5.34
C HIS A 33 -23.02 -14.89 5.53
N PHE A 34 -22.49 -14.03 4.67
CA PHE A 34 -22.63 -12.57 4.84
C PHE A 34 -23.87 -12.02 4.14
N THR A 35 -24.41 -10.94 4.71
CA THR A 35 -25.43 -10.14 4.04
C THR A 35 -24.77 -9.25 3.00
N LEU A 36 -25.53 -8.75 2.03
CA LEU A 36 -25.07 -7.82 0.98
C LEU A 36 -24.20 -6.67 1.52
N PHE A 37 -24.52 -6.17 2.72
CA PHE A 37 -23.73 -5.15 3.42
C PHE A 37 -22.32 -5.64 3.83
N GLY A 38 -22.19 -6.86 4.34
CA GLY A 38 -20.89 -7.44 4.72
C GLY A 38 -20.00 -7.73 3.52
N GLU A 39 -20.61 -8.10 2.39
CA GLU A 39 -19.91 -8.34 1.14
C GLU A 39 -19.31 -7.04 0.57
N VAL A 40 -20.06 -5.93 0.62
CA VAL A 40 -19.56 -4.59 0.26
C VAL A 40 -18.39 -4.15 1.13
N ILE A 41 -18.45 -4.42 2.44
CA ILE A 41 -17.34 -4.11 3.36
C ILE A 41 -16.09 -4.89 2.95
N ILE A 42 -16.22 -6.19 2.66
CA ILE A 42 -15.07 -7.03 2.27
C ILE A 42 -14.48 -6.58 0.93
N MET A 43 -15.32 -6.25 -0.06
CA MET A 43 -14.84 -5.67 -1.32
C MET A 43 -14.08 -4.36 -1.11
N THR A 44 -14.56 -3.51 -0.21
CA THR A 44 -13.90 -2.24 0.13
C THR A 44 -12.55 -2.50 0.83
N LEU A 45 -12.49 -3.46 1.75
CA LEU A 45 -11.25 -3.85 2.45
C LEU A 45 -10.20 -4.42 1.48
N ILE A 46 -10.61 -5.21 0.49
CA ILE A 46 -9.71 -5.73 -0.56
C ILE A 46 -9.14 -4.59 -1.40
N GLN A 47 -9.98 -3.63 -1.80
CA GLN A 47 -9.55 -2.48 -2.60
C GLN A 47 -8.59 -1.56 -1.81
N LEU A 48 -8.90 -1.29 -0.54
CA LEU A 48 -8.03 -0.53 0.35
C LEU A 48 -6.72 -1.28 0.66
N GLY A 49 -6.77 -2.59 0.80
CA GLY A 49 -5.60 -3.45 1.03
C GLY A 49 -4.61 -3.40 -0.12
N GLY A 50 -5.09 -3.49 -1.37
CA GLY A 50 -4.25 -3.44 -2.56
C GLY A 50 -3.52 -2.09 -2.72
N ILE A 51 -4.22 -0.99 -2.46
CA ILE A 51 -3.62 0.36 -2.48
C ILE A 51 -2.67 0.55 -1.29
N GLY A 52 -3.01 -0.02 -0.13
CA GLY A 52 -2.25 0.10 1.11
C GLY A 52 -0.82 -0.46 1.00
N ILE A 53 -0.66 -1.67 0.45
CA ILE A 53 0.66 -2.32 0.34
C ILE A 53 1.59 -1.51 -0.58
N ILE A 54 1.09 -1.04 -1.72
CA ILE A 54 1.88 -0.25 -2.68
C ILE A 54 2.29 1.10 -2.08
N THR A 55 1.36 1.76 -1.39
CA THR A 55 1.61 3.04 -0.73
C THR A 55 2.63 2.89 0.39
N PHE A 56 2.50 1.85 1.22
CA PHE A 56 3.42 1.58 2.32
C PHE A 56 4.82 1.19 1.81
N ALA A 57 4.90 0.35 0.77
CA ALA A 57 6.16 0.01 0.12
C ALA A 57 6.85 1.26 -0.46
N THR A 58 6.10 2.13 -1.13
CA THR A 58 6.64 3.39 -1.68
C THR A 58 7.06 4.34 -0.56
N PHE A 59 6.29 4.45 0.51
CA PHE A 59 6.64 5.25 1.68
C PHE A 59 7.95 4.78 2.32
N LEU A 60 8.11 3.48 2.55
CA LEU A 60 9.34 2.91 3.09
C LEU A 60 10.51 3.09 2.11
N PHE A 61 10.28 2.87 0.81
CA PHE A 61 11.29 3.10 -0.21
C PHE A 61 11.75 4.56 -0.23
N LEU A 62 10.82 5.52 -0.17
CA LEU A 62 11.15 6.95 -0.10
C LEU A 62 11.79 7.34 1.23
N PHE A 63 11.40 6.72 2.35
CA PHE A 63 12.02 6.94 3.64
C PHE A 63 13.49 6.51 3.64
N ILE A 64 13.80 5.36 3.03
CA ILE A 64 15.17 4.85 2.88
C ILE A 64 15.93 5.63 1.79
N SER A 65 15.27 5.96 0.66
CA SER A 65 15.88 6.62 -0.51
C SER A 65 16.00 8.13 -0.34
N GLY A 66 15.24 8.75 0.58
CA GLY A 66 15.28 10.18 0.88
C GLY A 66 16.66 10.67 1.33
N GLY A 67 17.51 9.80 1.85
CA GLY A 67 18.91 10.09 2.15
C GLY A 67 19.83 10.18 0.92
N LEU A 68 19.50 9.51 -0.18
CA LEU A 68 20.38 9.41 -1.37
C LEU A 68 20.25 10.61 -2.33
N ARG A 69 19.13 11.33 -2.31
CA ARG A 69 18.85 12.37 -3.32
C ARG A 69 19.52 13.71 -3.05
N VAL A 70 19.91 13.99 -1.80
CA VAL A 70 20.54 15.27 -1.45
C VAL A 70 21.99 15.34 -1.95
N GLY A 71 22.73 14.23 -1.88
CA GLY A 71 24.12 14.18 -2.37
C GLY A 71 24.24 14.22 -3.90
N GLN A 72 23.39 13.49 -4.61
CA GLN A 72 23.42 13.43 -6.08
C GLN A 72 22.95 14.73 -6.75
N MET A 73 22.04 15.48 -6.11
CA MET A 73 21.59 16.77 -6.67
C MET A 73 22.71 17.82 -6.66
N ASN A 74 23.60 17.78 -5.66
CA ASN A 74 24.72 18.71 -5.59
C ASN A 74 25.77 18.41 -6.67
N THR A 75 26.10 17.13 -6.89
CA THR A 75 27.05 16.74 -7.96
C THR A 75 26.50 17.00 -9.37
N LEU A 76 25.19 16.83 -9.59
CA LEU A 76 24.57 17.20 -10.86
C LEU A 76 24.59 18.73 -11.10
N LYS A 77 24.41 19.53 -10.06
CA LYS A 77 24.53 21.00 -10.14
C LYS A 77 25.97 21.42 -10.48
N GLU A 78 26.97 20.76 -9.90
CA GLU A 78 28.38 21.00 -10.22
C GLU A 78 28.69 20.65 -11.69
N MET A 79 28.24 19.50 -12.19
CA MET A 79 28.46 19.14 -13.61
C MET A 79 27.76 20.11 -14.59
N ILE A 80 26.59 20.64 -14.24
CA ILE A 80 25.90 21.64 -15.07
C ILE A 80 26.61 23.00 -15.01
N ALA A 81 27.08 23.41 -13.82
CA ALA A 81 27.84 24.65 -13.63
C ALA A 81 29.19 24.61 -14.35
N GLU A 82 29.92 23.50 -14.27
CA GLU A 82 31.19 23.29 -14.96
C GLU A 82 31.01 23.34 -16.49
N LYS A 83 29.93 22.74 -17.01
CA LYS A 83 29.60 22.82 -18.43
C LYS A 83 29.26 24.24 -18.91
N ASN A 84 28.67 25.09 -18.07
CA ASN A 84 28.36 26.47 -18.45
C ASN A 84 29.63 27.34 -18.54
N THR A 85 30.57 27.14 -17.62
CA THR A 85 31.82 27.90 -17.56
C THR A 85 32.77 27.59 -18.73
N SER A 86 32.77 26.33 -19.20
CA SER A 86 33.56 25.91 -20.38
C SER A 86 33.01 26.43 -21.71
N LEU A 87 31.73 26.82 -21.79
CA LEU A 87 31.15 27.43 -22.99
C LEU A 87 31.35 28.95 -23.08
N VAL A 88 31.68 29.63 -21.98
CA VAL A 88 31.90 31.09 -21.94
C VAL A 88 33.36 31.49 -22.20
N THR A 89 34.29 30.52 -22.11
CA THR A 89 35.75 30.77 -22.23
C THR A 89 36.33 30.31 -23.58
N ALA A 90 35.49 29.88 -24.53
CA ALA A 90 35.85 29.52 -25.91
C ALA A 90 35.36 30.59 -26.88
#